data_AF-A0A100JJB6-F1
#
_entry.id   AF-A0A100JJB6-F1
#
_cell.length_a   1.000
_cell.length_b   1.000
_cell.length_c   1.000
_cell.angle_alpha   90.00
_cell.angle_beta   90.00
_cell.angle_gamma   90.00
#
_symmetry.space_group_name_H-M   'P 1'
#
loop_
_entity.id
_entity.type
_entity.pdbx_description
1 polymer ?
#
loop_
_entity_poly.entity_id
_entity_poly.type
_entity_poly.pdbx_seq_one_letter_code
_entity_poly.pdbx_strand_id
1 'polypeptide(L)'
;MTQTQRILVTGATGTVGRQVVTELLARGHAVRALTRDASRAAFPSEVEVVEGDLSAPDGLVPALDGVTGLHLITFGGAYFAPLETGPRILELARAAGVRRITVLHGGGPTPLEDAVRADDAVDWTVLMPVEFMANALEWADGIRSSDEVHEPFVSRLSAMVHEGDIGAVAAVALTEKGHAGQEYVITGPELLTVGDKVAAIAAARGREITLTELTEEQAVARWRAAGHPDDVIGFLVEAYGNTPEVGRTVVDTVERVTGNPARTFARWAARHAEVFRATAST
;
A
#
# COMPACT_ATOMS: atom_id res chain seq x y z
N MET A 1 8.38 -28.18 7.55
CA MET A 1 7.75 -27.87 6.24
C MET A 1 6.46 -27.12 6.55
N THR A 2 6.38 -25.84 6.22
CA THR A 2 5.13 -25.08 6.30
C THR A 2 4.13 -25.72 5.33
N GLN A 3 2.88 -25.95 5.76
CA GLN A 3 1.84 -26.41 4.85
C GLN A 3 1.58 -25.32 3.80
N THR A 4 1.47 -25.70 2.53
CA THR A 4 1.02 -24.79 1.48
C THR A 4 -0.38 -24.29 1.83
N GLN A 5 -0.49 -22.98 2.02
CA GLN A 5 -1.76 -22.30 2.28
C GLN A 5 -2.32 -21.74 0.98
N ARG A 6 -3.64 -21.71 0.86
CA ARG A 6 -4.34 -20.91 -0.15
C ARG A 6 -4.78 -19.59 0.49
N ILE A 7 -4.34 -18.49 -0.09
CA ILE A 7 -4.54 -17.14 0.45
C ILE A 7 -5.26 -16.28 -0.58
N LEU A 8 -6.34 -15.64 -0.15
CA LEU A 8 -7.08 -14.66 -0.95
C LEU A 8 -6.50 -13.26 -0.70
N VAL A 9 -6.05 -12.58 -1.76
CA VAL A 9 -5.58 -11.20 -1.70
C VAL A 9 -6.63 -10.29 -2.32
N THR A 10 -7.20 -9.39 -1.53
CA THR A 10 -8.10 -8.34 -2.04
C THR A 10 -7.29 -7.12 -2.46
N GLY A 11 -7.85 -6.30 -3.36
CA GLY A 11 -7.11 -5.18 -3.94
C GLY A 11 -5.84 -5.65 -4.67
N ALA A 12 -5.84 -6.89 -5.19
CA ALA A 12 -4.63 -7.58 -5.62
C ALA A 12 -3.87 -6.82 -6.71
N THR A 13 -4.57 -6.07 -7.56
CA THR A 13 -3.99 -5.30 -8.66
C THR A 13 -3.46 -3.92 -8.24
N GLY A 14 -3.68 -3.50 -7.00
CA GLY A 14 -3.17 -2.25 -6.43
C GLY A 14 -1.71 -2.32 -6.01
N THR A 15 -1.16 -1.17 -5.60
CA THR A 15 0.26 -0.98 -5.26
C THR A 15 0.75 -2.00 -4.22
N VAL A 16 0.03 -2.15 -3.11
CA VAL A 16 0.40 -3.10 -2.04
C VAL A 16 -0.04 -4.53 -2.38
N GLY A 17 -1.27 -4.72 -2.88
CA GLY A 17 -1.81 -6.05 -3.18
C GLY A 17 -0.92 -6.86 -4.13
N ARG A 18 -0.33 -6.23 -5.15
CA ARG A 18 0.60 -6.91 -6.08
C ARG A 18 1.85 -7.43 -5.37
N GLN A 19 2.32 -6.70 -4.37
CA GLN A 19 3.49 -7.08 -3.58
C GLN A 19 3.15 -8.23 -2.62
N VAL A 20 1.96 -8.21 -2.01
CA VAL A 20 1.47 -9.33 -1.21
C VAL A 20 1.41 -10.61 -2.04
N VAL A 21 0.84 -10.55 -3.26
CA VAL A 21 0.82 -11.69 -4.19
C VAL A 21 2.25 -12.18 -4.48
N THR A 22 3.15 -11.27 -4.82
CA THR A 22 4.55 -11.60 -5.17
C THR A 22 5.28 -12.28 -4.01
N GLU A 23 5.15 -11.75 -2.79
CA GLU A 23 5.81 -12.27 -1.59
C GLU A 23 5.22 -13.62 -1.14
N LEU A 24 3.92 -13.84 -1.32
CA LEU A 24 3.28 -15.13 -1.03
C LEU A 24 3.72 -16.23 -2.02
N LEU A 25 3.80 -15.91 -3.31
CA LEU A 25 4.31 -16.83 -4.33
C LEU A 25 5.78 -17.21 -4.07
N ALA A 26 6.61 -16.22 -3.75
CA ALA A 26 8.03 -16.44 -3.44
C ALA A 26 8.24 -17.39 -2.24
N ARG A 27 7.23 -17.51 -1.37
CA ARG A 27 7.23 -18.40 -0.19
C ARG A 27 6.54 -19.74 -0.45
N GLY A 28 6.10 -20.01 -1.68
CA GLY A 28 5.50 -21.29 -2.08
C GLY A 28 4.05 -21.48 -1.64
N HIS A 29 3.30 -20.40 -1.41
CA HIS A 29 1.88 -20.44 -1.10
C HIS A 29 1.02 -20.28 -2.37
N ALA A 30 -0.16 -20.88 -2.37
CA ALA A 30 -1.14 -20.71 -3.44
C ALA A 30 -1.87 -19.37 -3.24
N VAL A 31 -1.96 -18.57 -4.29
CA VAL A 31 -2.55 -17.23 -4.22
C VAL A 31 -3.76 -17.14 -5.14
N ARG A 32 -4.87 -16.67 -4.56
CA ARG A 32 -6.05 -16.23 -5.28
C ARG A 32 -6.11 -14.71 -5.22
N ALA A 33 -6.09 -14.05 -6.39
CA ALA A 33 -6.10 -12.60 -6.52
C ALA A 33 -7.51 -12.10 -6.84
N LEU A 34 -8.15 -11.41 -5.90
CA LEU A 34 -9.45 -10.78 -6.10
C LEU A 34 -9.27 -9.40 -6.76
N THR A 35 -9.95 -9.20 -7.88
CA THR A 35 -10.00 -7.92 -8.59
C THR A 35 -11.43 -7.63 -9.04
N ARG A 36 -11.78 -6.35 -9.22
CA ARG A 36 -13.08 -5.96 -9.79
C ARG A 36 -13.16 -6.18 -11.30
N ASP A 37 -12.00 -6.24 -11.95
CA ASP A 37 -11.87 -6.42 -13.39
C ASP A 37 -10.68 -7.35 -13.63
N ALA A 38 -10.97 -8.60 -14.03
CA ALA A 38 -9.96 -9.61 -14.29
C ALA A 38 -9.14 -9.31 -15.56
N SER A 39 -9.69 -8.54 -16.51
CA SER A 39 -8.96 -8.19 -17.74
C SER A 39 -7.75 -7.29 -17.47
N ARG A 40 -7.76 -6.56 -16.35
CA ARG A 40 -6.67 -5.68 -15.91
C ARG A 40 -5.64 -6.38 -15.02
N ALA A 41 -5.89 -7.62 -14.62
CA ALA A 41 -4.96 -8.39 -13.83
C ALA A 41 -3.85 -8.96 -14.71
N ALA A 42 -2.62 -8.54 -14.45
CA ALA A 42 -1.42 -9.07 -15.05
C ALA A 42 -0.61 -9.78 -13.96
N PHE A 43 -0.86 -11.08 -13.80
CA PHE A 43 -0.17 -11.95 -12.85
C PHE A 43 0.42 -13.17 -13.58
N PRO A 44 1.43 -13.85 -12.99
CA PRO A 44 1.88 -15.15 -13.46
C PRO A 44 0.74 -16.16 -13.54
N SER A 45 0.87 -17.16 -14.42
CA SER A 45 -0.17 -18.19 -14.62
C SER A 45 -0.47 -19.04 -13.38
N GLU A 46 0.41 -19.03 -12.37
CA GLU A 46 0.22 -19.74 -11.12
C GLU A 46 -0.77 -19.03 -10.16
N VAL A 47 -1.10 -17.76 -10.43
CA VAL A 47 -2.08 -16.99 -9.63
C VAL A 47 -3.49 -17.24 -10.14
N GLU A 48 -4.38 -17.67 -9.25
CA GLU A 48 -5.79 -17.80 -9.57
C GLU A 48 -6.45 -16.41 -9.50
N VAL A 49 -6.76 -15.81 -10.65
CA VAL A 49 -7.46 -14.53 -10.70
C VAL A 49 -8.97 -14.76 -10.62
N VAL A 50 -9.63 -14.09 -9.68
CA VAL A 50 -11.09 -14.16 -9.49
C VAL A 50 -11.69 -12.76 -9.46
N GLU A 51 -12.85 -12.61 -10.07
CA GLU A 51 -13.61 -11.36 -10.00
C GLU A 51 -14.46 -11.30 -8.73
N GLY A 52 -14.50 -10.12 -8.12
CA GLY A 52 -15.41 -9.85 -7.01
C GLY A 52 -15.25 -8.45 -6.44
N ASP A 53 -16.23 -8.05 -5.64
CA ASP A 53 -16.32 -6.72 -5.06
C ASP A 53 -16.56 -6.81 -3.56
N LEU A 54 -15.73 -6.12 -2.76
CA LEU A 54 -15.89 -6.07 -1.31
C LEU A 54 -17.17 -5.32 -0.90
N SER A 55 -17.71 -4.43 -1.75
CA SER A 55 -19.01 -3.81 -1.48
C SER A 55 -20.21 -4.76 -1.73
N ALA A 56 -19.97 -5.93 -2.31
CA ALA A 56 -20.98 -6.97 -2.58
C ALA A 56 -20.53 -8.31 -1.97
N PRO A 57 -20.45 -8.42 -0.63
CA PRO A 57 -19.74 -9.49 0.06
C PRO A 57 -20.27 -10.89 -0.22
N ASP A 58 -21.58 -11.07 -0.47
CA ASP A 58 -22.15 -12.38 -0.77
C ASP A 58 -21.59 -12.98 -2.09
N GLY A 59 -21.14 -12.13 -3.02
CA GLY A 59 -20.45 -12.57 -4.23
C GLY A 59 -19.05 -13.15 -3.99
N LEU A 60 -18.50 -13.00 -2.78
CA LEU A 60 -17.16 -13.48 -2.42
C LEU A 60 -17.13 -14.96 -2.03
N VAL A 61 -18.29 -15.60 -1.83
CA VAL A 61 -18.38 -17.00 -1.37
C VAL A 61 -17.53 -17.95 -2.24
N PRO A 62 -17.60 -17.92 -3.60
CA PRO A 62 -16.74 -18.77 -4.43
C PRO A 62 -15.25 -18.46 -4.26
N ALA A 63 -14.89 -17.17 -4.09
CA ALA A 63 -13.51 -16.74 -3.92
C ALA A 63 -12.91 -17.20 -2.57
N LEU A 64 -13.74 -17.52 -1.57
CA LEU A 64 -13.32 -17.99 -0.26
C LEU A 64 -13.12 -19.51 -0.19
N ASP A 65 -13.49 -20.27 -1.24
CA ASP A 65 -13.41 -21.74 -1.20
C ASP A 65 -11.97 -22.27 -0.99
N GLY A 66 -11.80 -23.03 0.09
CA GLY A 66 -10.51 -23.58 0.52
C GLY A 66 -9.47 -22.54 0.92
N VAL A 67 -9.87 -21.27 1.14
CA VAL A 67 -8.96 -20.20 1.58
C VAL A 67 -8.72 -20.31 3.08
N THR A 68 -7.46 -20.18 3.48
CA THR A 68 -7.05 -20.25 4.90
C THR A 68 -6.53 -18.92 5.44
N GLY A 69 -6.13 -18.00 4.56
CA GLY A 69 -5.69 -16.65 4.90
C GLY A 69 -6.27 -15.60 3.95
N LEU A 70 -6.51 -14.40 4.47
CA LEU A 70 -7.18 -13.32 3.73
C LEU A 70 -6.45 -11.98 3.95
N HIS A 71 -6.07 -11.30 2.86
CA HIS A 71 -5.55 -9.93 2.91
C HIS A 71 -6.65 -8.94 2.51
N LEU A 72 -7.03 -8.06 3.42
CA LEU A 72 -8.11 -7.08 3.26
C LEU A 72 -7.56 -5.66 3.06
N ILE A 73 -8.23 -4.90 2.19
CA ILE A 73 -8.20 -3.44 2.16
C ILE A 73 -9.49 -2.89 2.78
N THR A 74 -9.45 -1.68 3.32
CA THR A 74 -10.55 -1.08 4.11
C THR A 74 -11.50 -0.18 3.32
N PHE A 75 -11.24 0.02 2.03
CA PHE A 75 -11.95 0.98 1.19
C PHE A 75 -12.48 0.37 -0.10
N GLY A 76 -13.61 0.91 -0.56
CA GLY A 76 -14.26 0.57 -1.82
C GLY A 76 -14.78 1.82 -2.52
N GLY A 77 -14.57 1.94 -3.83
CA GLY A 77 -15.02 3.11 -4.60
C GLY A 77 -13.99 4.24 -4.72
N ALA A 78 -14.45 5.44 -5.09
CA ALA A 78 -13.59 6.62 -5.26
C ALA A 78 -13.19 7.24 -3.90
N TYR A 79 -12.02 7.90 -3.85
CA TYR A 79 -11.52 8.63 -2.69
C TYR A 79 -11.50 7.86 -1.36
N PHE A 80 -11.23 6.55 -1.40
CA PHE A 80 -11.08 5.72 -0.21
C PHE A 80 -12.32 5.65 0.70
N ALA A 81 -13.53 5.77 0.13
CA ALA A 81 -14.76 5.62 0.90
C ALA A 81 -14.73 4.30 1.73
N PRO A 82 -15.04 4.35 3.04
CA PRO A 82 -14.97 3.18 3.90
C PRO A 82 -15.88 2.04 3.45
N LEU A 83 -15.42 0.80 3.62
CA LEU A 83 -16.25 -0.38 3.40
C LEU A 83 -17.16 -0.63 4.62
N GLU A 84 -18.45 -0.43 4.42
CA GLU A 84 -19.50 -0.73 5.42
C GLU A 84 -19.79 -2.25 5.55
N THR A 85 -19.27 -3.06 4.63
CA THR A 85 -19.57 -4.49 4.49
C THR A 85 -18.67 -5.41 5.33
N GLY A 86 -17.79 -4.83 6.14
CA GLY A 86 -16.77 -5.55 6.91
C GLY A 86 -17.26 -6.73 7.75
N PRO A 87 -18.29 -6.56 8.60
CA PRO A 87 -18.84 -7.64 9.42
C PRO A 87 -19.30 -8.85 8.59
N ARG A 88 -19.92 -8.60 7.42
CA ARG A 88 -20.40 -9.67 6.53
C ARG A 88 -19.25 -10.39 5.84
N ILE A 89 -18.20 -9.67 5.42
CA ILE A 89 -16.98 -10.27 4.85
C ILE A 89 -16.35 -11.24 5.86
N LEU A 90 -16.24 -10.84 7.13
CA LEU A 90 -15.68 -11.69 8.18
C LEU A 90 -16.54 -12.92 8.47
N GLU A 91 -17.86 -12.77 8.52
CA GLU A 91 -18.76 -13.91 8.67
C GLU A 91 -18.56 -14.95 7.57
N LEU A 92 -18.49 -14.52 6.31
CA LEU A 92 -18.26 -15.39 5.17
C LEU A 92 -16.85 -16.03 5.21
N ALA A 93 -15.83 -15.24 5.56
CA ALA A 93 -14.46 -15.73 5.68
C ALA A 93 -14.36 -16.83 6.75
N ARG A 94 -14.96 -16.63 7.94
CA ARG A 94 -15.01 -17.64 9.01
C ARG A 94 -15.75 -18.90 8.57
N ALA A 95 -16.90 -18.75 7.93
CA ALA A 95 -17.69 -19.88 7.42
C ALA A 95 -16.92 -20.71 6.39
N ALA A 96 -16.07 -20.07 5.59
CA ALA A 96 -15.19 -20.73 4.62
C ALA A 96 -13.91 -21.34 5.24
N GLY A 97 -13.67 -21.13 6.53
CA GLY A 97 -12.51 -21.69 7.24
C GLY A 97 -11.26 -20.82 7.24
N VAL A 98 -11.37 -19.53 6.87
CA VAL A 98 -10.26 -18.57 7.02
C VAL A 98 -9.86 -18.48 8.50
N ARG A 99 -8.56 -18.55 8.76
CA ARG A 99 -7.98 -18.50 10.10
C ARG A 99 -7.08 -17.30 10.33
N ARG A 100 -6.47 -16.74 9.28
CA ARG A 100 -5.59 -15.57 9.39
C ARG A 100 -6.04 -14.44 8.52
N ILE A 101 -6.00 -13.23 9.05
CA ILE A 101 -6.42 -12.04 8.33
C ILE A 101 -5.36 -10.96 8.49
N THR A 102 -4.97 -10.33 7.38
CA THR A 102 -4.25 -9.06 7.44
C THR A 102 -5.14 -7.96 6.92
N VAL A 103 -5.07 -6.78 7.53
CA VAL A 103 -5.80 -5.59 7.07
C VAL A 103 -4.79 -4.49 6.77
N LEU A 104 -4.84 -3.94 5.57
CA LEU A 104 -4.11 -2.71 5.24
C LEU A 104 -4.90 -1.52 5.79
N HIS A 105 -4.32 -0.84 6.78
CA HIS A 105 -4.93 0.31 7.45
C HIS A 105 -5.18 1.46 6.48
N GLY A 106 -6.35 2.08 6.60
CA GLY A 106 -6.83 3.12 5.69
C GLY A 106 -6.57 4.57 6.13
N GLY A 107 -5.89 4.81 7.25
CA GLY A 107 -5.63 6.16 7.78
C GLY A 107 -6.70 6.68 8.74
N GLY A 108 -7.65 5.83 9.14
CA GLY A 108 -8.72 6.16 10.09
C GLY A 108 -9.54 4.91 10.47
N PRO A 109 -10.46 5.03 11.43
CA PRO A 109 -11.35 3.93 11.79
C PRO A 109 -12.25 3.57 10.60
N THR A 110 -12.45 2.27 10.40
CA THR A 110 -13.36 1.76 9.37
C THR A 110 -14.18 0.59 9.92
N PRO A 111 -15.43 0.41 9.47
CA PRO A 111 -16.25 -0.71 9.93
C PRO A 111 -15.60 -2.08 9.72
N LEU A 112 -14.80 -2.24 8.66
CA LEU A 112 -14.04 -3.47 8.42
C LEU A 112 -12.93 -3.68 9.44
N GLU A 113 -12.10 -2.67 9.70
CA GLU A 113 -11.00 -2.80 10.65
C GLU A 113 -11.51 -2.99 12.08
N ASP A 114 -12.58 -2.29 12.46
CA ASP A 114 -13.23 -2.45 13.77
C ASP A 114 -13.81 -3.86 13.94
N ALA A 115 -14.46 -4.39 12.91
CA ALA A 115 -14.97 -5.76 12.93
C ALA A 115 -13.85 -6.80 13.01
N VAL A 116 -12.71 -6.56 12.35
CA VAL A 116 -11.54 -7.44 12.41
C VAL A 116 -10.94 -7.44 13.81
N ARG A 117 -10.76 -6.27 14.42
CA ARG A 117 -10.22 -6.14 15.79
C ARG A 117 -11.09 -6.83 16.83
N ALA A 118 -12.41 -6.83 16.63
CA ALA A 118 -13.37 -7.44 17.53
C ALA A 118 -13.54 -8.96 17.34
N ASP A 119 -12.88 -9.56 16.35
CA ASP A 119 -13.04 -10.99 16.02
C ASP A 119 -11.98 -11.87 16.68
N ASP A 120 -12.34 -12.51 17.79
CA ASP A 120 -11.48 -13.47 18.51
C ASP A 120 -11.34 -14.83 17.81
N ALA A 121 -12.07 -15.09 16.73
CA ALA A 121 -12.07 -16.38 16.03
C ALA A 121 -11.02 -16.47 14.91
N VAL A 122 -10.32 -15.37 14.62
CA VAL A 122 -9.29 -15.29 13.58
C VAL A 122 -8.00 -14.67 14.13
N ASP A 123 -6.87 -15.15 13.66
CA ASP A 123 -5.57 -14.55 13.90
C ASP A 123 -5.44 -13.31 13.00
N TRP A 124 -5.86 -12.15 13.49
CA TRP A 124 -5.78 -10.91 12.73
C TRP A 124 -4.46 -10.16 12.96
N THR A 125 -4.05 -9.38 11.95
CA THR A 125 -2.93 -8.43 12.02
C THR A 125 -3.29 -7.16 11.24
N VAL A 126 -3.10 -5.99 11.84
CA VAL A 126 -3.27 -4.69 11.15
C VAL A 126 -1.92 -4.17 10.69
N LEU A 127 -1.83 -3.83 9.40
CA LEU A 127 -0.65 -3.25 8.77
C LEU A 127 -0.87 -1.74 8.63
N MET A 128 -0.07 -0.96 9.33
CA MET A 128 -0.14 0.51 9.37
C MET A 128 1.09 1.12 8.69
N PRO A 129 1.19 1.03 7.36
CA PRO A 129 2.23 1.76 6.65
C PRO A 129 1.98 3.27 6.76
N VAL A 130 3.06 4.04 6.75
CA VAL A 130 3.02 5.50 6.66
C VAL A 130 2.90 5.92 5.18
N GLU A 131 3.64 6.94 4.72
CA GLU A 131 3.72 7.32 3.30
C GLU A 131 4.42 6.22 2.46
N PHE A 132 3.94 5.95 1.24
CA PHE A 132 4.51 4.92 0.36
C PHE A 132 5.54 5.52 -0.58
N MET A 133 6.69 4.87 -0.77
CA MET A 133 7.68 5.30 -1.76
C MET A 133 7.07 5.41 -3.17
N ALA A 134 6.13 4.52 -3.50
CA ALA A 134 5.37 4.53 -4.75
C ALA A 134 4.63 5.85 -5.06
N ASN A 135 4.32 6.68 -4.06
CA ASN A 135 3.68 7.99 -4.30
C ASN A 135 4.59 8.92 -5.13
N ALA A 136 5.91 8.73 -5.10
CA ALA A 136 6.84 9.49 -5.94
C ALA A 136 6.64 9.23 -7.45
N LEU A 137 5.90 8.19 -7.85
CA LEU A 137 5.51 7.98 -9.24
C LEU A 137 4.55 9.08 -9.76
N GLU A 138 3.87 9.81 -8.89
CA GLU A 138 3.03 10.96 -9.27
C GLU A 138 3.86 12.10 -9.91
N TRP A 139 5.16 12.16 -9.60
CA TRP A 139 6.07 13.12 -10.21
C TRP A 139 6.56 12.72 -11.60
N ALA A 140 6.29 11.49 -12.05
CA ALA A 140 6.85 10.95 -13.29
C ALA A 140 6.53 11.83 -14.50
N ASP A 141 5.30 12.32 -14.63
CA ASP A 141 4.91 13.15 -15.78
C ASP A 141 5.68 14.47 -15.82
N GLY A 142 5.72 15.22 -14.72
CA GLY A 142 6.47 16.48 -14.62
C GLY A 142 7.97 16.29 -14.85
N ILE A 143 8.55 15.24 -14.26
CA ILE A 143 9.96 14.92 -14.43
C ILE A 143 10.28 14.53 -15.88
N ARG A 144 9.41 13.78 -16.55
CA ARG A 144 9.59 13.39 -17.96
C ARG A 144 9.42 14.56 -18.92
N SER A 145 8.44 15.44 -18.68
CA SER A 145 8.10 16.52 -19.59
C SER A 145 9.01 17.74 -19.47
N SER A 146 9.41 18.09 -18.24
CA SER A 146 10.06 19.37 -17.96
C SER A 146 11.20 19.28 -16.94
N ASP A 147 11.56 18.08 -16.47
CA ASP A 147 12.56 17.89 -15.40
C ASP A 147 12.23 18.69 -14.13
N GLU A 148 10.94 18.83 -13.81
CA GLU A 148 10.48 19.65 -12.70
C GLU A 148 9.61 18.87 -11.72
N VAL A 149 9.75 19.22 -10.43
CA VAL A 149 8.83 18.83 -9.36
C VAL A 149 8.40 20.10 -8.64
N HIS A 150 7.09 20.23 -8.44
CA HIS A 150 6.47 21.36 -7.75
C HIS A 150 5.67 20.80 -6.57
N GLU A 151 6.12 21.08 -5.36
CA GLU A 151 5.53 20.54 -4.13
C GLU A 151 5.50 21.63 -3.04
N PRO A 152 4.46 21.71 -2.20
CA PRO A 152 4.54 22.49 -0.96
C PRO A 152 5.36 21.75 0.11
N PHE A 153 5.77 22.48 1.14
CA PHE A 153 6.39 21.92 2.35
C PHE A 153 7.61 21.04 2.05
N VAL A 154 8.54 21.50 1.22
CA VAL A 154 9.61 20.64 0.67
C VAL A 154 10.58 20.12 1.74
N SER A 155 10.62 20.78 2.89
CA SER A 155 11.39 20.37 4.07
C SER A 155 10.66 19.36 4.97
N ARG A 156 9.41 18.97 4.67
CA ARG A 156 8.66 18.00 5.47
C ARG A 156 9.39 16.66 5.52
N LEU A 157 9.48 16.09 6.71
CA LEU A 157 10.15 14.81 6.95
C LEU A 157 9.17 13.65 6.87
N SER A 158 9.60 12.55 6.24
CA SER A 158 8.80 11.33 6.15
C SER A 158 9.66 10.07 6.11
N ALA A 159 9.26 9.06 6.88
CA ALA A 159 9.86 7.74 6.94
C ALA A 159 9.19 6.78 5.94
N MET A 160 9.20 7.15 4.66
CA MET A 160 8.43 6.46 3.62
C MET A 160 8.79 4.98 3.51
N VAL A 161 7.79 4.11 3.41
CA VAL A 161 7.97 2.65 3.31
C VAL A 161 7.89 2.18 1.86
N HIS A 162 8.75 1.23 1.48
CA HIS A 162 8.68 0.57 0.18
C HIS A 162 7.47 -0.37 0.14
N GLU A 163 6.66 -0.32 -0.91
CA GLU A 163 5.45 -1.15 -1.06
C GLU A 163 5.73 -2.66 -0.96
N GLY A 164 6.90 -3.11 -1.41
CA GLY A 164 7.36 -4.49 -1.25
C GLY A 164 7.60 -4.90 0.21
N ASP A 165 7.98 -3.97 1.09
CA ASP A 165 8.17 -4.27 2.52
C ASP A 165 6.82 -4.47 3.21
N ILE A 166 5.81 -3.68 2.83
CA ILE A 166 4.42 -3.88 3.27
C ILE A 166 3.93 -5.27 2.84
N GLY A 167 4.16 -5.63 1.57
CA GLY A 167 3.84 -6.95 1.04
C GLY A 167 4.55 -8.09 1.79
N ALA A 168 5.83 -7.90 2.13
CA ALA A 168 6.63 -8.89 2.84
C ALA A 168 6.13 -9.10 4.28
N VAL A 169 5.81 -8.02 5.00
CA VAL A 169 5.22 -8.09 6.36
C VAL A 169 3.85 -8.77 6.31
N ALA A 170 2.99 -8.41 5.35
CA ALA A 170 1.69 -9.05 5.15
C ALA A 170 1.81 -10.56 4.92
N ALA A 171 2.72 -10.95 4.02
CA ALA A 171 2.97 -12.36 3.72
C ALA A 171 3.47 -13.12 4.96
N VAL A 172 4.31 -12.52 5.82
CA VAL A 172 4.79 -13.18 7.06
C VAL A 172 3.60 -13.37 8.00
N ALA A 173 2.84 -12.30 8.25
CA ALA A 173 1.68 -12.34 9.13
C ALA A 173 0.62 -13.37 8.69
N LEU A 174 0.44 -13.57 7.38
CA LEU A 174 -0.51 -14.56 6.85
C LEU A 174 -0.02 -16.01 6.95
N THR A 175 1.30 -16.23 7.00
CA THR A 175 1.90 -17.57 6.83
C THR A 175 2.60 -18.11 8.06
N GLU A 176 2.94 -17.25 9.01
CA GLU A 176 3.70 -17.59 10.22
C GLU A 176 2.89 -17.35 11.50
N LYS A 177 3.40 -17.86 12.63
CA LYS A 177 2.77 -17.71 13.95
C LYS A 177 3.33 -16.48 14.66
N GLY A 178 2.58 -15.95 15.63
CA GLY A 178 3.04 -14.84 16.50
C GLY A 178 2.58 -13.46 16.05
N HIS A 179 1.71 -13.38 15.05
CA HIS A 179 1.18 -12.13 14.50
C HIS A 179 -0.29 -11.86 14.87
N ALA A 180 -0.94 -12.79 15.59
CA ALA A 180 -2.31 -12.62 16.03
C ALA A 180 -2.44 -11.44 17.02
N GLY A 181 -3.45 -10.60 16.79
CA GLY A 181 -3.72 -9.42 17.61
C GLY A 181 -2.67 -8.32 17.50
N GLN A 182 -1.84 -8.33 16.46
CA GLN A 182 -0.74 -7.37 16.30
C GLN A 182 -1.12 -6.21 15.40
N GLU A 183 -0.63 -5.02 15.73
CA GLU A 183 -0.66 -3.83 14.89
C GLU A 183 0.78 -3.41 14.58
N TYR A 184 1.08 -3.29 13.29
CA TYR A 184 2.43 -3.02 12.81
C TYR A 184 2.48 -1.68 12.13
N VAL A 185 3.04 -0.67 12.81
CA VAL A 185 3.54 0.54 12.15
C VAL A 185 4.71 0.14 11.25
N ILE A 186 4.62 0.47 9.95
CA ILE A 186 5.62 0.08 8.96
C ILE A 186 6.19 1.33 8.31
N THR A 187 7.48 1.57 8.52
CA THR A 187 8.22 2.69 7.93
C THR A 187 9.41 2.19 7.12
N GLY A 188 9.96 3.05 6.28
CA GLY A 188 11.26 2.80 5.66
C GLY A 188 12.41 3.03 6.65
N PRO A 189 13.65 2.74 6.22
CA PRO A 189 14.82 2.80 7.10
C PRO A 189 15.35 4.22 7.33
N GLU A 190 14.81 5.23 6.63
CA GLU A 190 15.38 6.57 6.51
C GLU A 190 14.30 7.63 6.72
N LEU A 191 14.69 8.77 7.31
CA LEU A 191 13.85 9.95 7.42
C LEU A 191 14.28 10.96 6.34
N LEU A 192 13.38 11.26 5.39
CA LEU A 192 13.72 11.99 4.17
C LEU A 192 12.82 13.22 3.98
N THR A 193 13.41 14.31 3.48
CA THR A 193 12.69 15.48 2.96
C THR A 193 12.18 15.23 1.53
N VAL A 194 11.34 16.12 0.98
CA VAL A 194 11.01 16.10 -0.45
C VAL A 194 12.27 16.32 -1.30
N GLY A 195 13.16 17.21 -0.86
CA GLY A 195 14.46 17.45 -1.50
C GLY A 195 15.31 16.18 -1.61
N ASP A 196 15.43 15.40 -0.53
CA ASP A 196 16.20 14.15 -0.53
C ASP A 196 15.63 13.12 -1.53
N LYS A 197 14.30 13.01 -1.58
CA LYS A 197 13.59 12.11 -2.50
C LYS A 197 13.85 12.51 -3.96
N VAL A 198 13.69 13.80 -4.29
CA VAL A 198 13.94 14.32 -5.64
C VAL A 198 15.41 14.13 -6.03
N ALA A 199 16.35 14.39 -5.12
CA ALA A 199 17.78 14.17 -5.36
C ALA A 199 18.09 12.70 -5.65
N ALA A 200 17.50 11.77 -4.91
CA ALA A 200 17.66 10.32 -5.16
C ALA A 200 17.11 9.89 -6.53
N ILE A 201 15.97 10.45 -6.96
CA ILE A 201 15.41 10.18 -8.29
C ILE A 201 16.31 10.79 -9.38
N ALA A 202 16.78 12.02 -9.21
CA ALA A 202 17.69 12.68 -10.13
C ALA A 202 18.98 11.87 -10.34
N ALA A 203 19.56 11.38 -9.24
CA ALA A 203 20.72 10.51 -9.26
C ALA A 203 20.44 9.18 -9.98
N ALA A 204 19.30 8.54 -9.70
CA ALA A 204 18.90 7.27 -10.31
C ALA A 204 18.63 7.38 -11.82
N ARG A 205 17.96 8.45 -12.27
CA ARG A 205 17.66 8.66 -13.69
C ARG A 205 18.86 9.21 -14.47
N GLY A 206 19.85 9.79 -13.79
CA GLY A 206 21.07 10.36 -14.36
C GLY A 206 20.89 11.78 -14.93
N ARG A 207 19.90 12.53 -14.44
CA ARG A 207 19.57 13.89 -14.90
C ARG A 207 18.97 14.71 -13.77
N GLU A 208 19.39 15.96 -13.65
CA GLU A 208 18.90 16.89 -12.63
C GLU A 208 17.38 17.10 -12.73
N ILE A 209 16.78 17.44 -11.58
CA ILE A 209 15.37 17.78 -11.44
C ILE A 209 15.31 19.07 -10.66
N THR A 210 14.61 20.07 -11.20
CA THR A 210 14.34 21.33 -10.51
C THR A 210 13.19 21.13 -9.54
N LEU A 211 13.46 21.20 -8.23
CA LEU A 211 12.43 21.23 -7.20
C LEU A 211 12.05 22.67 -6.88
N THR A 212 10.79 23.02 -7.11
CA THR A 212 10.22 24.33 -6.75
C THR A 212 9.23 24.16 -5.60
N GLU A 213 9.47 24.90 -4.51
CA GLU A 213 8.51 24.95 -3.41
C GLU A 213 7.32 25.85 -3.76
N LEU A 214 6.12 25.28 -3.67
CA LEU A 214 4.88 26.03 -3.79
C LEU A 214 4.50 26.63 -2.43
N THR A 215 3.89 27.81 -2.42
CA THR A 215 3.19 28.27 -1.22
C THR A 215 1.97 27.38 -0.97
N GLU A 216 1.49 27.36 0.27
CA GLU A 216 0.28 26.60 0.64
C GLU A 216 -0.91 27.00 -0.25
N GLU A 217 -1.10 28.30 -0.51
CA GLU A 217 -2.18 28.80 -1.36
C GLU A 217 -2.06 28.31 -2.81
N GLN A 218 -0.83 28.26 -3.34
CA GLN A 218 -0.57 27.74 -4.68
C GLN A 218 -0.86 26.24 -4.77
N ALA A 219 -0.46 25.46 -3.75
CA ALA A 219 -0.75 24.04 -3.68
C ALA A 219 -2.26 23.76 -3.59
N VAL A 220 -2.98 24.47 -2.71
CA VAL A 220 -4.44 24.40 -2.58
C VAL A 220 -5.13 24.73 -3.90
N ALA A 221 -4.72 25.81 -4.59
CA ALA A 221 -5.28 26.18 -5.88
C ALA A 221 -5.05 25.09 -6.93
N ARG A 222 -3.85 24.49 -6.95
CA ARG A 222 -3.50 23.39 -7.87
C ARG A 222 -4.34 22.13 -7.60
N TRP A 223 -4.46 21.69 -6.34
CA TRP A 223 -5.25 20.51 -6.00
C TRP A 223 -6.73 20.70 -6.32
N ARG A 224 -7.27 21.90 -6.07
CA ARG A 224 -8.65 22.26 -6.45
C ARG A 224 -8.84 22.26 -7.96
N ALA A 225 -7.88 22.80 -8.73
CA ALA A 225 -7.93 22.75 -10.19
C ALA A 225 -7.84 21.31 -10.74
N ALA A 226 -7.16 20.42 -10.03
CA ALA A 226 -7.13 18.97 -10.32
C ALA A 226 -8.40 18.22 -9.89
N GLY A 227 -9.40 18.91 -9.32
CA GLY A 227 -10.70 18.34 -8.96
C GLY A 227 -10.75 17.64 -7.60
N HIS A 228 -9.74 17.84 -6.73
CA HIS A 228 -9.79 17.28 -5.38
C HIS A 228 -10.89 17.96 -4.55
N PRO A 229 -11.71 17.19 -3.82
CA PRO A 229 -12.66 17.72 -2.85
C PRO A 229 -11.98 18.56 -1.75
N ASP A 230 -12.69 19.55 -1.20
CA ASP A 230 -12.11 20.47 -0.20
C ASP A 230 -11.70 19.77 1.10
N ASP A 231 -12.38 18.69 1.50
CA ASP A 231 -12.01 17.87 2.66
C ASP A 231 -10.70 17.09 2.42
N VAL A 232 -10.50 16.55 1.21
CA VAL A 232 -9.24 15.92 0.80
C VAL A 232 -8.10 16.94 0.77
N ILE A 233 -8.36 18.14 0.25
CA ILE A 233 -7.37 19.24 0.24
C ILE A 233 -6.98 19.64 1.67
N GLY A 234 -7.96 19.78 2.56
CA GLY A 234 -7.72 20.10 3.97
C GLY A 234 -6.82 19.04 4.64
N PHE A 235 -7.10 17.76 4.39
CA PHE A 235 -6.26 16.66 4.86
C PHE A 235 -4.82 16.74 4.30
N LEU A 236 -4.64 17.02 3.01
CA LEU A 236 -3.30 17.14 2.41
C LEU A 236 -2.49 18.29 3.01
N VAL A 237 -3.12 19.45 3.24
CA VAL A 237 -2.48 20.59 3.91
C VAL A 237 -2.02 20.20 5.31
N GLU A 238 -2.89 19.57 6.10
CA GLU A 238 -2.54 19.13 7.45
C GLU A 238 -1.44 18.07 7.45
N ALA A 239 -1.59 17.01 6.65
CA ALA A 239 -0.66 15.89 6.62
C ALA A 239 0.74 16.28 6.09
N TYR A 240 0.81 17.19 5.11
CA TYR A 240 2.09 17.63 4.54
C TYR A 240 2.72 18.78 5.32
N GLY A 241 1.91 19.72 5.82
CA GLY A 241 2.40 20.85 6.62
C GLY A 241 2.79 20.46 8.05
N ASN A 242 2.15 19.44 8.62
CA ASN A 242 2.41 18.95 9.97
C ASN A 242 2.42 17.42 10.01
N THR A 243 3.38 16.80 9.32
CA THR A 243 3.48 15.34 9.26
C THR A 243 3.50 14.72 10.67
N PRO A 244 2.54 13.83 10.99
CA PRO A 244 2.43 13.22 12.32
C PRO A 244 3.71 12.53 12.76
N GLU A 245 3.96 12.47 14.07
CA GLU A 245 5.17 11.85 14.64
C GLU A 245 5.42 10.42 14.13
N VAL A 246 4.36 9.61 14.01
CA VAL A 246 4.44 8.25 13.46
C VAL A 246 4.96 8.24 12.01
N GLY A 247 4.62 9.24 11.21
CA GLY A 247 5.08 9.39 9.83
C GLY A 247 6.54 9.83 9.70
N ARG A 248 7.13 10.36 10.78
CA ARG A 248 8.52 10.84 10.84
C ARG A 248 9.39 10.06 11.85
N THR A 249 8.96 8.87 12.25
CA THR A 249 9.69 7.99 13.17
C THR A 249 10.07 6.69 12.45
N VAL A 250 11.37 6.43 12.32
CA VAL A 250 11.87 5.17 11.77
C VAL A 250 11.69 4.06 12.81
N VAL A 251 11.13 2.93 12.40
CA VAL A 251 10.92 1.74 13.25
C VAL A 251 11.45 0.49 12.55
N ASP A 252 11.79 -0.54 13.33
CA ASP A 252 12.45 -1.76 12.86
C ASP A 252 11.47 -2.87 12.43
N THR A 253 10.17 -2.57 12.32
CA THR A 253 9.11 -3.56 12.07
C THR A 253 9.39 -4.47 10.90
N VAL A 254 9.90 -3.94 9.78
CA VAL A 254 10.22 -4.75 8.59
C VAL A 254 11.30 -5.78 8.91
N GLU A 255 12.39 -5.37 9.56
CA GLU A 255 13.49 -6.25 9.93
C GLU A 255 13.05 -7.28 10.97
N ARG A 256 12.35 -6.83 12.01
CA ARG A 256 11.86 -7.70 13.08
C ARG A 256 10.88 -8.77 12.59
N VAL A 257 10.02 -8.44 11.63
CA VAL A 257 9.00 -9.37 11.12
C VAL A 257 9.54 -10.23 9.98
N THR A 258 10.31 -9.66 9.05
CA THR A 258 10.72 -10.37 7.82
C THR A 258 12.13 -10.95 7.87
N GLY A 259 12.92 -10.59 8.90
CA GLY A 259 14.34 -10.92 9.00
C GLY A 259 15.23 -10.18 8.01
N ASN A 260 14.70 -9.24 7.23
CA ASN A 260 15.42 -8.47 6.23
C ASN A 260 15.28 -6.97 6.51
N PRO A 261 16.35 -6.16 6.36
CA PRO A 261 16.27 -4.72 6.55
C PRO A 261 15.29 -4.08 5.56
N ALA A 262 14.60 -3.02 6.01
CA ALA A 262 13.72 -2.24 5.15
C ALA A 262 14.49 -1.68 3.94
N ARG A 263 13.82 -1.60 2.79
CA ARG A 263 14.40 -1.17 1.53
C ARG A 263 14.49 0.36 1.50
N THR A 264 15.65 0.89 1.11
CA THR A 264 15.91 2.34 1.05
C THR A 264 15.22 3.02 -0.12
N PHE A 265 15.00 4.33 -0.01
CA PHE A 265 14.39 5.11 -1.10
C PHE A 265 15.32 5.18 -2.32
N ALA A 266 16.64 5.27 -2.12
CA ALA A 266 17.60 5.24 -3.22
C ALA A 266 17.53 3.93 -4.03
N ARG A 267 17.34 2.78 -3.36
CA ARG A 267 17.14 1.49 -4.05
C ARG A 267 15.82 1.45 -4.80
N TRP A 268 14.76 2.00 -4.22
CA TRP A 268 13.47 2.14 -4.88
C TRP A 268 13.57 3.01 -6.14
N ALA A 269 14.20 4.18 -6.04
CA ALA A 269 14.40 5.11 -7.15
C ALA A 269 15.23 4.49 -8.27
N ALA A 270 16.31 3.77 -7.95
CA ALA A 270 17.14 3.07 -8.94
C ALA A 270 16.35 2.02 -9.74
N ARG A 271 15.46 1.27 -9.08
CA ARG A 271 14.60 0.27 -9.76
C ARG A 271 13.53 0.89 -10.64
N HIS A 272 13.08 2.10 -10.32
CA HIS A 272 12.05 2.82 -11.06
C HIS A 272 12.60 3.90 -11.99
N ALA A 273 13.93 3.99 -12.17
CA ALA A 273 14.59 5.07 -12.88
C ALA A 273 14.02 5.31 -14.30
N GLU A 274 13.68 4.23 -15.01
CA GLU A 274 13.12 4.32 -16.38
C GLU A 274 11.78 5.06 -16.42
N VAL A 275 10.96 4.99 -15.36
CA VAL A 275 9.67 5.68 -15.30
C VAL A 275 9.84 7.20 -15.35
N PHE A 276 10.99 7.70 -14.89
CA PHE A 276 11.33 9.11 -14.83
C PHE A 276 12.15 9.59 -16.03
N ARG A 277 12.55 8.72 -16.96
CA ARG A 277 13.27 9.14 -18.17
C ARG A 277 12.30 9.59 -19.24
N ALA A 278 12.65 10.67 -19.94
CA ALA A 278 11.89 11.10 -21.10
C ALA A 278 11.79 9.94 -22.10
N THR A 279 10.58 9.68 -22.61
CA THR A 279 10.41 8.78 -23.74
C THR A 279 11.18 9.35 -24.92
N ALA A 280 12.14 8.58 -25.45
CA ALA A 280 12.81 8.95 -26.69
C ALA A 280 11.73 9.13 -27.77
N SER A 281 11.64 10.33 -28.35
CA SER A 281 10.83 10.55 -29.54
C SER A 281 11.40 9.69 -30.66
N THR A 282 10.74 8.57 -30.97
CA THR A 282 10.92 7.84 -32.24
C THR A 282 10.29 8.60 -33.38
#